data_AF-R7FL49-F1
#
_entry.id   AF-R7FL49-F1
#
_cell.length_a   1.000
_cell.length_b   1.000
_cell.length_c   1.000
_cell.angle_alpha   90.00
_cell.angle_beta   90.00
_cell.angle_gamma   90.00
#
_symmetry.space_group_name_H-M   'P 1'
#
loop_
_entity.id
_entity.type
_entity.pdbx_description
1 polymer ?
#
loop_
_entity_poly.entity_id
_entity_poly.type
_entity_poly.pdbx_seq_one_letter_code
_entity_poly.pdbx_strand_id
1 'polypeptide(L)'
;MKKINKKKIIIVILITILIIAIVFVVIALRNKRDVDNYSENITDENDANIINQIKAEINSTADTNIYQVEDEYDGRHTLQIKPNIQFDTVLAGVLIEGTPANNEIDSILKNKPTNTGVWISKKSRDSFEKILIDNNLTNFSIDESGYLFETEKKNNEMSKKLDNIIKSDKQFIIDISGTCYVRDEMSGDIVEYPFEKMDPNQIMEVYKNDNSTILEISTNSKGKISNVDILKTIILNLE
;
A
#
# COMPACT_ATOMS: atom_id res chain seq x y z
N MET A 1 -29.08 26.05 57.39
CA MET A 1 -28.89 26.23 55.93
C MET A 1 -27.80 27.27 55.69
N LYS A 2 -26.62 26.89 55.19
CA LYS A 2 -25.52 27.83 54.90
C LYS A 2 -25.91 28.68 53.68
N LYS A 3 -26.07 30.00 53.88
CA LYS A 3 -26.30 30.97 52.80
C LYS A 3 -25.09 30.95 51.86
N ILE A 4 -25.25 30.35 50.68
CA ILE A 4 -24.18 30.31 49.68
C ILE A 4 -23.95 31.74 49.19
N ASN A 5 -22.72 32.24 49.36
CA ASN A 5 -22.37 33.60 49.02
C ASN A 5 -22.24 33.73 47.50
N LYS A 6 -23.25 34.31 46.85
CA LYS A 6 -23.32 34.47 45.39
C LYS A 6 -22.06 35.10 44.78
N LYS A 7 -21.37 36.00 45.50
CA LYS A 7 -20.09 36.59 45.04
C LYS A 7 -18.96 35.57 44.93
N LYS A 8 -18.90 34.59 45.84
CA LYS A 8 -17.91 33.50 45.79
C LYS A 8 -18.18 32.53 44.64
N ILE A 9 -19.45 32.27 44.31
CA ILE A 9 -19.82 31.45 43.14
C ILE A 9 -19.36 32.14 41.84
N ILE A 10 -19.61 33.45 41.71
CA ILE A 10 -19.23 34.21 40.51
C ILE A 10 -17.71 34.20 40.30
N ILE A 11 -16.93 34.33 41.38
CA ILE A 11 -15.46 34.28 41.32
C ILE A 11 -14.98 32.89 40.86
N VAL A 12 -15.57 31.81 41.37
CA VAL A 12 -15.21 30.44 40.95
C VAL A 12 -15.51 30.22 39.47
N ILE A 13 -16.68 30.66 38.99
CA ILE A 13 -17.05 30.54 37.57
C ILE A 13 -16.06 31.30 36.68
N LEU A 14 -15.67 32.53 37.06
CA LEU A 14 -14.68 33.33 36.30
C LEU A 14 -13.30 32.65 36.24
N ILE A 15 -12.83 32.07 37.34
CA ILE A 15 -11.56 31.33 37.37
C ILE A 15 -11.62 30.08 36.47
N THR A 16 -12.76 29.38 36.47
CA THR A 16 -12.93 28.17 35.65
C THR A 16 -12.90 28.50 34.15
N ILE A 17 -13.53 29.61 33.74
CA ILE A 17 -13.51 30.09 32.34
C ILE A 17 -12.09 30.50 31.93
N LEU A 18 -11.33 31.15 32.81
CA LEU A 18 -9.94 31.54 32.54
C LEU A 18 -9.04 30.32 32.30
N ILE A 19 -9.20 29.25 33.09
CA ILE A 19 -8.43 28.00 32.92
C ILE A 19 -8.76 27.34 31.57
N ILE A 20 -10.03 27.27 31.20
CA ILE A 20 -10.45 26.70 29.91
C ILE A 20 -9.85 27.49 28.74
N ALA A 21 -9.84 28.84 28.82
CA ALA A 21 -9.22 29.68 27.80
C ALA A 21 -7.71 29.43 27.68
N ILE A 22 -7.00 29.26 28.79
CA ILE A 22 -5.56 28.93 28.79
C ILE A 22 -5.31 27.56 28.14
N VAL A 23 -6.13 26.55 28.44
CA VAL A 23 -6.02 25.22 27.81
C VAL A 23 -6.24 25.31 26.30
N PHE A 24 -7.25 26.06 25.85
CA PHE A 24 -7.48 26.30 24.42
C PHE A 24 -6.30 27.01 23.73
N VAL A 25 -5.69 28.01 24.39
CA VAL A 25 -4.50 28.69 23.87
C VAL A 25 -3.31 27.73 23.80
N VAL A 26 -3.10 26.86 24.78
CA VAL A 26 -2.01 25.86 24.76
C VAL A 26 -2.22 24.82 23.65
N ILE A 27 -3.45 24.36 23.42
CA ILE A 27 -3.79 23.46 22.31
C ILE A 27 -3.57 24.16 20.96
N ALA A 28 -4.04 25.41 20.82
CA ALA A 28 -3.83 26.19 19.60
C ALA A 28 -2.34 26.46 19.33
N LEU A 29 -1.54 26.74 20.37
CA LEU A 29 -0.09 26.90 20.25
C LEU A 29 0.64 25.59 19.94
N ARG A 30 0.14 24.43 20.41
CA ARG A 30 0.66 23.10 20.02
C ARG A 30 0.36 22.82 18.54
N ASN A 31 -0.89 22.97 18.11
CA ASN A 31 -1.26 22.84 16.70
C ASN A 31 -0.45 23.79 15.81
N LYS A 32 -0.13 25.00 16.29
CA LYS A 32 0.72 25.92 15.53
C LYS A 32 2.17 25.45 15.44
N ARG A 33 2.74 24.83 16.48
CA ARG A 33 4.10 24.26 16.42
C ARG A 33 4.18 23.02 15.52
N ASP A 34 3.11 22.23 15.47
CA ASP A 34 3.04 21.06 14.57
C ASP A 34 2.81 21.48 13.10
N VAL A 35 2.22 22.67 12.86
CA VAL A 35 2.01 23.24 11.51
C VAL A 35 3.18 24.12 11.06
N ASP A 36 3.86 24.83 11.96
CA ASP A 36 5.02 25.69 11.65
C ASP A 36 6.32 24.88 11.46
N ASN A 37 6.31 23.55 11.69
CA ASN A 37 7.39 22.62 11.32
C ASN A 37 7.17 22.00 9.93
N TYR A 38 6.27 22.55 9.12
CA TYR A 38 6.06 22.16 7.74
C TYR A 38 6.00 23.40 6.84
N SER A 39 7.17 23.93 6.49
CA SER A 39 7.53 24.27 5.11
C SER A 39 8.86 25.04 5.10
N GLU A 40 9.91 24.40 4.61
CA GLU A 40 10.83 25.11 3.73
C GLU A 40 10.78 24.37 2.39
N ASN A 41 10.40 25.08 1.34
CA ASN A 41 10.29 24.56 -0.01
C ASN A 41 11.69 24.13 -0.48
N ILE A 42 11.97 22.84 -0.40
CA ILE A 42 13.15 22.20 -0.96
C ILE A 42 12.83 21.96 -2.44
N THR A 43 13.48 22.74 -3.31
CA THR A 43 13.46 22.57 -4.77
C THR A 43 14.06 21.21 -5.16
N ASP A 44 13.64 20.64 -6.30
CA ASP A 44 14.15 19.38 -6.90
C ASP A 44 15.69 19.22 -6.86
N GLU A 45 16.42 20.34 -6.90
CA GLU A 45 17.89 20.38 -6.87
C GLU A 45 18.50 20.02 -5.49
N ASN A 46 17.76 20.27 -4.41
CA ASN A 46 18.22 19.98 -3.05
C ASN A 46 17.97 18.50 -2.68
N ASP A 47 16.90 17.89 -3.19
CA ASP A 47 16.67 16.44 -3.08
C ASP A 47 17.72 15.63 -3.85
N ALA A 48 18.08 16.04 -5.07
CA ALA A 48 19.11 15.35 -5.85
C ALA A 48 20.47 15.35 -5.14
N ASN A 49 20.82 16.44 -4.45
CA ASN A 49 22.05 16.52 -3.67
C ASN A 49 22.02 15.60 -2.44
N ILE A 50 20.91 15.58 -1.70
CA ILE A 50 20.71 14.69 -0.55
C ILE A 50 20.79 13.22 -1.00
N ILE A 51 20.13 12.87 -2.10
CA ILE A 51 20.17 11.49 -2.63
C ILE A 51 21.60 11.10 -2.99
N ASN A 52 22.34 11.95 -3.70
CA ASN A 52 23.72 11.65 -4.08
C ASN A 52 24.65 11.51 -2.85
N GLN A 53 24.42 12.27 -1.79
CA GLN A 53 25.16 12.11 -0.52
C GLN A 53 24.88 10.75 0.12
N ILE A 54 23.61 10.41 0.34
CA ILE A 54 23.24 9.13 0.98
C ILE A 54 23.71 7.95 0.12
N LYS A 55 23.59 8.02 -1.21
CA LYS A 55 24.12 6.99 -2.13
C LYS A 55 25.62 6.77 -1.94
N ALA A 56 26.39 7.85 -1.81
CA ALA A 56 27.84 7.75 -1.59
C ALA A 56 28.17 7.11 -0.23
N GLU A 57 27.39 7.41 0.81
CA GLU A 57 27.55 6.81 2.14
C GLU A 57 27.28 5.30 2.13
N ILE A 58 26.24 4.87 1.41
CA ILE A 58 25.87 3.44 1.31
C ILE A 58 26.61 2.70 0.18
N ASN A 59 27.39 3.40 -0.65
CA ASN A 59 28.01 2.88 -1.87
C ASN A 59 27.01 2.29 -2.88
N SER A 60 25.85 2.93 -3.04
CA SER A 60 24.85 2.56 -4.06
C SER A 60 25.34 2.94 -5.46
N THR A 61 25.14 2.04 -6.42
CA THR A 61 25.43 2.25 -7.85
C THR A 61 24.18 2.51 -8.68
N ALA A 62 22.99 2.47 -8.09
CA ALA A 62 21.73 2.64 -8.79
C ALA A 62 21.59 4.04 -9.41
N ASP A 63 20.68 4.22 -10.37
CA ASP A 63 20.38 5.55 -10.92
C ASP A 63 19.70 6.43 -9.86
N THR A 64 20.19 7.66 -9.66
CA THR A 64 19.64 8.62 -8.70
C THR A 64 18.15 8.89 -8.92
N ASN A 65 17.68 8.84 -10.17
CA ASN A 65 16.29 9.15 -10.53
C ASN A 65 15.28 8.13 -10.01
N ILE A 66 15.72 6.94 -9.59
CA ILE A 66 14.81 5.91 -9.08
C ILE A 66 14.43 6.11 -7.61
N TYR A 67 15.14 6.98 -6.89
CA TYR A 67 14.97 7.13 -5.45
C TYR A 67 14.06 8.29 -5.07
N GLN A 68 13.41 8.11 -3.93
CA GLN A 68 12.90 9.18 -3.08
C GLN A 68 13.62 9.14 -1.73
N VAL A 69 13.63 10.27 -1.03
CA VAL A 69 14.11 10.35 0.36
C VAL A 69 12.94 10.06 1.29
N GLU A 70 13.15 9.19 2.27
CA GLU A 70 12.20 8.96 3.37
C GLU A 70 12.82 9.28 4.73
N ASP A 71 12.01 9.87 5.61
CA ASP A 71 12.39 10.21 6.97
C ASP A 71 12.07 9.05 7.92
N GLU A 72 13.07 8.56 8.63
CA GLU A 72 12.86 7.68 9.77
C GLU A 72 12.39 8.45 11.01
N TYR A 73 11.79 7.74 11.95
CA TYR A 73 11.29 8.30 13.21
C TYR A 73 12.36 9.06 14.02
N ASP A 74 13.63 8.67 13.90
CA ASP A 74 14.76 9.31 14.57
C ASP A 74 15.37 10.49 13.78
N GLY A 75 14.75 10.86 12.66
CA GLY A 75 15.19 11.95 11.79
C GLY A 75 16.30 11.57 10.82
N ARG A 76 16.65 10.29 10.69
CA ARG A 76 17.57 9.83 9.64
C ARG A 76 16.86 9.80 8.29
N HIS A 77 17.54 10.26 7.25
CA HIS A 77 17.09 10.12 5.87
C HIS A 77 17.57 8.79 5.30
N THR A 78 16.67 8.06 4.64
CA THR A 78 17.00 6.85 3.89
C THR A 78 16.57 6.98 2.44
N LEU A 79 17.17 6.16 1.58
CA LEU A 79 16.76 6.06 0.19
C LEU A 79 15.81 4.89 0.03
N GLN A 80 14.70 5.16 -0.65
CA GLN A 80 13.73 4.15 -1.03
C GLN A 80 13.45 4.28 -2.53
N ILE A 81 13.23 3.14 -3.20
CA ILE A 81 12.80 3.17 -4.60
C ILE A 81 11.43 3.86 -4.66
N LYS A 82 11.26 4.82 -5.59
CA LYS A 82 9.97 5.50 -5.77
C LYS A 82 8.85 4.47 -5.96
N PRO A 83 7.73 4.57 -5.22
CA PRO A 83 6.65 3.59 -5.28
C PRO A 83 6.12 3.34 -6.70
N ASN A 84 5.99 4.37 -7.53
CA ASN A 84 5.55 4.22 -8.92
C ASN A 84 6.54 3.41 -9.77
N ILE A 85 7.85 3.62 -9.60
CA ILE A 85 8.89 2.88 -10.32
C ILE A 85 8.91 1.41 -9.88
N GLN A 86 8.80 1.16 -8.58
CA GLN A 86 8.73 -0.19 -8.04
C GLN A 86 7.46 -0.91 -8.51
N PHE A 87 6.31 -0.24 -8.46
CA PHE A 87 5.02 -0.74 -8.95
C PHE A 87 5.09 -1.13 -10.42
N ASP A 88 5.62 -0.23 -11.27
CA ASP A 88 5.77 -0.47 -12.71
C ASP A 88 6.71 -1.65 -13.01
N THR A 89 7.77 -1.81 -12.21
CA THR A 89 8.70 -2.95 -12.32
C THR A 89 8.01 -4.27 -11.98
N VAL A 90 7.28 -4.31 -10.87
CA VAL A 90 6.53 -5.52 -10.45
C VAL A 90 5.47 -5.86 -11.47
N LEU A 91 4.68 -4.88 -11.93
CA LEU A 91 3.64 -5.09 -12.93
C LEU A 91 4.20 -5.62 -14.24
N ALA A 92 5.34 -5.09 -14.71
CA ALA A 92 6.01 -5.61 -15.89
C ALA A 92 6.36 -7.09 -15.72
N GLY A 93 6.85 -7.48 -14.54
CA GLY A 93 7.11 -8.87 -14.17
C GLY A 93 5.88 -9.76 -14.17
N VAL A 94 4.75 -9.28 -13.65
CA VAL A 94 3.45 -9.98 -13.72
C VAL A 94 3.01 -10.21 -15.16
N LEU A 95 3.16 -9.21 -16.04
CA LEU A 95 2.69 -9.26 -17.41
C LEU A 95 3.50 -10.21 -18.31
N ILE A 96 4.81 -10.36 -18.06
CA ILE A 96 5.67 -11.25 -18.84
C ILE A 96 5.99 -12.58 -18.14
N GLU A 97 5.53 -12.75 -16.90
CA GLU A 97 5.81 -13.91 -16.05
C GLU A 97 7.32 -14.18 -15.87
N GLY A 98 8.11 -13.12 -15.69
CA GLY A 98 9.56 -13.20 -15.70
C GLY A 98 10.24 -11.87 -15.36
N THR A 99 11.57 -11.87 -15.31
CA THR A 99 12.36 -10.66 -15.02
C THR A 99 12.33 -9.70 -16.21
N PRO A 100 11.72 -8.50 -16.10
CA PRO A 100 11.75 -7.52 -17.17
C PRO A 100 13.13 -6.88 -17.29
N ALA A 101 13.55 -6.56 -18.52
CA ALA A 101 14.72 -5.71 -18.72
C ALA A 101 14.37 -4.23 -18.48
N ASN A 102 15.31 -3.46 -17.93
CA ASN A 102 15.13 -2.04 -17.59
C ASN A 102 14.59 -1.20 -18.76
N ASN A 103 15.10 -1.42 -19.97
CA ASN A 103 14.74 -0.69 -21.18
C ASN A 103 13.43 -1.19 -21.84
N GLU A 104 12.81 -2.24 -21.33
CA GLU A 104 11.60 -2.85 -21.90
C GLU A 104 10.33 -2.55 -21.10
N ILE A 105 10.45 -2.11 -19.85
CA ILE A 105 9.32 -1.86 -18.93
C ILE A 105 8.23 -1.01 -19.61
N ASP A 106 8.57 0.15 -20.16
CA ASP A 106 7.60 1.04 -20.81
C ASP A 106 6.85 0.37 -21.97
N SER A 107 7.51 -0.54 -22.69
CA SER A 107 6.88 -1.27 -23.79
C SER A 107 5.96 -2.37 -23.28
N ILE A 108 6.36 -3.07 -22.22
CA ILE A 108 5.56 -4.12 -21.57
C ILE A 108 4.26 -3.51 -21.01
N LEU A 109 4.39 -2.37 -20.30
CA LEU A 109 3.27 -1.70 -19.63
C LEU A 109 2.20 -1.14 -20.58
N LYS A 110 2.44 -1.11 -21.90
CA LYS A 110 1.39 -0.83 -22.89
C LYS A 110 0.26 -1.87 -22.87
N ASN A 111 0.53 -3.07 -22.37
CA ASN A 111 -0.44 -4.16 -22.26
C ASN A 111 -1.06 -4.30 -20.86
N LYS A 112 -0.84 -3.31 -19.98
CA LYS A 112 -1.34 -3.37 -18.60
C LYS A 112 -2.87 -3.35 -18.52
N PRO A 113 -3.49 -3.96 -17.50
CA PRO A 113 -4.90 -3.73 -17.21
C PRO A 113 -5.14 -2.24 -16.92
N THR A 114 -6.23 -1.69 -17.45
CA THR A 114 -6.56 -0.25 -17.34
C THR A 114 -7.91 0.05 -16.68
N ASN A 115 -8.77 -0.96 -16.51
CA ASN A 115 -10.05 -0.77 -15.84
C ASN A 115 -9.88 -0.86 -14.32
N THR A 116 -10.83 -0.26 -13.61
CA THR A 116 -10.99 -0.44 -12.16
C THR A 116 -11.54 -1.83 -11.84
N GLY A 117 -11.56 -2.18 -10.56
CA GLY A 117 -11.96 -3.50 -10.08
C GLY A 117 -10.77 -4.45 -9.95
N VAL A 118 -11.06 -5.75 -9.87
CA VAL A 118 -10.07 -6.78 -9.58
C VAL A 118 -9.70 -7.53 -10.86
N TRP A 119 -8.47 -7.33 -11.33
CA TRP A 119 -7.88 -8.07 -12.44
C TRP A 119 -6.98 -9.19 -11.92
N ILE A 120 -7.12 -10.39 -12.48
CA ILE A 120 -6.35 -11.58 -12.11
C ILE A 120 -5.46 -11.97 -13.29
N SER A 121 -4.16 -12.12 -13.02
CA SER A 121 -3.20 -12.56 -14.02
C SER A 121 -3.60 -13.89 -14.63
N LYS A 122 -3.23 -14.11 -15.91
CA LYS A 122 -3.70 -15.27 -16.67
C LYS A 122 -3.33 -16.60 -16.00
N LYS A 123 -2.09 -16.74 -15.52
CA LYS A 123 -1.60 -17.94 -14.83
C LYS A 123 -2.30 -18.20 -13.49
N SER A 124 -2.88 -17.18 -12.87
CA SER A 124 -3.43 -17.26 -11.51
C SER A 124 -4.93 -17.50 -11.45
N ARG A 125 -5.64 -17.46 -12.58
CA ARG A 125 -7.11 -17.58 -12.63
C ARG A 125 -7.62 -18.85 -11.96
N ASP A 126 -7.12 -20.01 -12.35
CA ASP A 126 -7.54 -21.30 -11.79
C ASP A 126 -7.28 -21.39 -10.27
N SER A 127 -6.13 -20.87 -9.81
CA SER A 127 -5.77 -20.85 -8.40
C SER A 127 -6.66 -19.91 -7.60
N PHE A 128 -6.99 -18.74 -8.16
CA PHE A 128 -7.86 -17.76 -7.54
C PHE A 128 -9.31 -18.27 -7.46
N GLU A 129 -9.82 -18.87 -8.54
CA GLU A 129 -11.14 -19.51 -8.55
C GLU A 129 -11.24 -20.62 -7.49
N LYS A 130 -10.18 -21.42 -7.35
CA LYS A 130 -10.09 -22.41 -6.27
C LYS A 130 -10.18 -21.79 -4.89
N ILE A 131 -9.48 -20.68 -4.63
CA ILE A 131 -9.55 -19.94 -3.36
C ILE A 131 -10.99 -19.49 -3.09
N LEU A 132 -11.69 -18.96 -4.09
CA LEU A 132 -13.10 -18.55 -3.95
C LEU A 132 -14.01 -19.74 -3.63
N ILE A 133 -13.89 -20.84 -4.38
CA ILE A 133 -14.70 -22.05 -4.19
C ILE A 133 -14.49 -22.66 -2.80
N ASP A 134 -13.24 -22.79 -2.36
CA ASP A 134 -12.89 -23.34 -1.05
C ASP A 134 -13.40 -22.46 0.11
N ASN A 135 -13.80 -21.21 -0.18
CA ASN A 135 -14.41 -20.25 0.74
C ASN A 135 -15.92 -20.07 0.53
N ASN A 136 -16.58 -20.97 -0.23
CA ASN A 136 -18.00 -20.92 -0.56
C ASN A 136 -18.43 -19.64 -1.32
N LEU A 137 -17.51 -18.99 -2.03
CA LEU A 137 -17.76 -17.84 -2.91
C LEU A 137 -17.98 -18.28 -4.35
N THR A 138 -18.95 -19.17 -4.58
CA THR A 138 -19.24 -19.72 -5.92
C THR A 138 -20.02 -18.77 -6.83
N ASN A 139 -20.29 -17.54 -6.38
CA ASN A 139 -21.06 -16.53 -7.11
C ASN A 139 -20.18 -15.48 -7.82
N PHE A 140 -18.90 -15.80 -8.01
CA PHE A 140 -17.94 -14.96 -8.71
C PHE A 140 -17.29 -15.75 -9.84
N SER A 141 -16.90 -15.04 -10.90
CA SER A 141 -16.18 -15.62 -12.04
C SER A 141 -15.25 -14.58 -12.63
N ILE A 142 -14.26 -15.05 -13.38
CA ILE A 142 -13.27 -14.20 -14.06
C ILE A 142 -13.64 -14.15 -15.55
N ASP A 143 -13.75 -12.96 -16.12
CA ASP A 143 -14.07 -12.80 -17.54
C ASP A 143 -12.86 -13.07 -18.44
N GLU A 144 -13.07 -13.06 -19.76
CA GLU A 144 -11.99 -13.30 -20.73
C GLU A 144 -10.85 -12.28 -20.62
N SER A 145 -11.18 -11.03 -20.25
CA SER A 145 -10.24 -9.92 -20.04
C SER A 145 -9.46 -10.04 -18.72
N GLY A 146 -9.86 -10.95 -17.84
CA GLY A 146 -9.22 -11.22 -16.56
C GLY A 146 -9.85 -10.51 -15.36
N TYR A 147 -11.01 -9.87 -15.52
CA TYR A 147 -11.66 -9.15 -14.42
C TYR A 147 -12.65 -10.04 -13.68
N LEU A 148 -12.62 -9.95 -12.36
CA LEU A 148 -13.58 -10.60 -11.48
C LEU A 148 -14.93 -9.89 -11.53
N PHE A 149 -16.01 -10.66 -11.63
CA PHE A 149 -17.37 -10.14 -11.57
C PHE A 149 -18.29 -11.09 -10.77
N GLU A 150 -19.37 -10.52 -10.23
CA GLU A 150 -20.40 -11.29 -9.55
C GLU A 150 -21.37 -11.90 -10.58
N THR A 151 -21.56 -13.22 -10.56
CA THR A 151 -22.48 -13.94 -11.46
C THR A 151 -23.91 -13.97 -10.91
N GLU A 152 -24.06 -14.03 -9.60
CA GLU A 152 -25.34 -14.01 -8.90
C GLU A 152 -25.23 -13.28 -7.57
N LYS A 153 -26.25 -12.49 -7.21
CA LYS A 153 -26.25 -11.77 -5.93
C LYS A 153 -26.38 -12.73 -4.76
N LYS A 154 -25.38 -12.74 -3.87
CA LYS A 154 -25.45 -13.43 -2.57
C LYS A 154 -25.38 -12.48 -1.39
N ASN A 155 -26.19 -12.75 -0.37
CA ASN A 155 -26.36 -11.85 0.77
C ASN A 155 -25.41 -12.10 1.95
N ASN A 156 -24.39 -12.93 1.81
CA ASN A 156 -23.38 -13.12 2.87
C ASN A 156 -22.39 -11.94 2.90
N GLU A 157 -21.76 -11.72 4.06
CA GLU A 157 -20.88 -10.56 4.29
C GLU A 157 -19.69 -10.52 3.33
N MET A 158 -19.05 -11.68 3.08
CA MET A 158 -17.86 -11.76 2.25
C MET A 158 -18.15 -11.45 0.78
N SER A 159 -19.25 -12.00 0.24
CA SER A 159 -19.72 -11.67 -1.11
C SER A 159 -20.00 -10.17 -1.25
N LYS A 160 -20.62 -9.53 -0.25
CA LYS A 160 -20.87 -8.08 -0.29
C LYS A 160 -19.59 -7.24 -0.28
N LYS A 161 -18.58 -7.64 0.51
CA LYS A 161 -17.28 -6.96 0.52
C LYS A 161 -16.61 -7.04 -0.85
N LEU A 162 -16.53 -8.25 -1.41
CA LEU A 162 -15.91 -8.46 -2.71
C LEU A 162 -16.67 -7.75 -3.85
N ASP A 163 -18.00 -7.74 -3.81
CA ASP A 163 -18.84 -7.00 -4.76
C ASP A 163 -18.60 -5.48 -4.70
N ASN A 164 -18.47 -4.92 -3.50
CA ASN A 164 -18.13 -3.50 -3.32
C ASN A 164 -16.74 -3.17 -3.87
N ILE A 165 -15.76 -4.05 -3.63
CA ILE A 165 -14.39 -3.90 -4.13
C ILE A 165 -14.38 -3.91 -5.66
N ILE A 166 -15.05 -4.88 -6.30
CA ILE A 166 -15.15 -4.99 -7.76
C ILE A 166 -15.75 -3.72 -8.38
N LYS A 167 -16.70 -3.08 -7.70
CA LYS A 167 -17.39 -1.87 -8.15
C LYS A 167 -16.71 -0.56 -7.72
N SER A 168 -15.59 -0.64 -7.02
CA SER A 168 -14.86 0.55 -6.59
C SER A 168 -14.18 1.27 -7.77
N ASP A 169 -13.70 2.48 -7.51
CA ASP A 169 -12.89 3.27 -8.43
C ASP A 169 -11.39 2.90 -8.38
N LYS A 170 -11.01 1.95 -7.51
CA LYS A 170 -9.64 1.44 -7.37
C LYS A 170 -9.40 0.29 -8.35
N GLN A 171 -8.14 0.11 -8.74
CA GLN A 171 -7.69 -1.02 -9.53
C GLN A 171 -6.86 -1.97 -8.66
N PHE A 172 -7.15 -3.26 -8.75
CA PHE A 172 -6.42 -4.30 -8.05
C PHE A 172 -5.91 -5.33 -9.05
N ILE A 173 -4.64 -5.69 -8.92
CA ILE A 173 -3.95 -6.62 -9.80
C ILE A 173 -3.50 -7.78 -8.92
N ILE A 174 -4.01 -8.98 -9.18
CA ILE A 174 -3.70 -10.17 -8.39
C ILE A 174 -2.85 -11.10 -9.23
N ASP A 175 -1.66 -11.42 -8.70
CA ASP A 175 -0.81 -12.50 -9.19
C ASP A 175 -0.61 -13.52 -8.07
N ILE A 176 -0.62 -14.81 -8.42
CA ILE A 176 -0.34 -15.93 -7.51
C ILE A 176 0.88 -16.65 -8.07
N SER A 177 2.02 -16.44 -7.43
CA SER A 177 3.36 -16.75 -7.98
C SER A 177 4.36 -17.19 -6.92
N GLY A 178 4.25 -16.67 -5.68
CA GLY A 178 5.23 -16.87 -4.62
C GLY A 178 6.58 -16.17 -4.86
N THR A 179 6.70 -15.42 -5.95
CA THR A 179 7.91 -14.70 -6.36
C THR A 179 7.49 -13.47 -7.17
N CYS A 180 8.19 -12.36 -6.99
CA CYS A 180 7.97 -11.16 -7.80
C CYS A 180 9.31 -10.54 -8.22
N TYR A 181 9.28 -9.56 -9.12
CA TYR A 181 10.49 -8.93 -9.65
C TYR A 181 10.56 -7.49 -9.19
N VAL A 182 11.61 -7.18 -8.44
CA VAL A 182 11.75 -5.91 -7.71
C VAL A 182 13.05 -5.22 -8.06
N ARG A 183 13.14 -3.91 -7.82
CA ARG A 183 14.43 -3.21 -7.94
C ARG A 183 15.22 -3.39 -6.65
N ASP A 184 16.46 -3.83 -6.79
CA ASP A 184 17.42 -3.83 -5.70
C ASP A 184 17.78 -2.40 -5.31
N GLU A 185 17.69 -2.09 -4.02
CA GLU A 185 17.92 -0.74 -3.49
C GLU A 185 19.36 -0.26 -3.63
N MET A 186 20.33 -1.16 -3.86
CA MET A 186 21.75 -0.81 -3.93
C MET A 186 22.23 -0.61 -5.37
N SER A 187 21.85 -1.53 -6.26
CA SER A 187 22.28 -1.57 -7.65
C SER A 187 21.26 -0.96 -8.61
N GLY A 188 19.98 -0.92 -8.24
CA GLY A 188 18.87 -0.57 -9.12
C GLY A 188 18.51 -1.67 -10.12
N ASP A 189 19.21 -2.81 -10.09
CA ASP A 189 18.95 -3.96 -10.94
C ASP A 189 17.61 -4.60 -10.58
N ILE A 190 16.96 -5.17 -11.58
CA ILE A 190 15.70 -5.89 -11.38
C ILE A 190 16.06 -7.33 -11.03
N VAL A 191 15.71 -7.74 -9.82
CA VAL A 191 16.04 -9.04 -9.25
C VAL A 191 14.78 -9.82 -8.93
N GLU A 192 14.91 -11.14 -8.95
CA GLU A 192 13.87 -12.03 -8.43
C GLU A 192 13.83 -11.95 -6.91
N TYR A 193 12.64 -11.70 -6.36
CA TYR A 193 12.35 -11.70 -4.94
C TYR A 193 11.40 -12.86 -4.59
N PRO A 194 11.94 -14.03 -4.21
CA PRO A 194 11.18 -15.26 -3.98
C PRO A 194 10.62 -15.30 -2.54
N PHE A 195 9.72 -14.37 -2.22
CA PHE A 195 9.21 -14.16 -0.86
C PHE A 195 8.63 -15.44 -0.22
N GLU A 196 7.91 -16.28 -0.97
CA GLU A 196 7.36 -17.54 -0.44
C GLU A 196 8.45 -18.54 -0.03
N LYS A 197 9.57 -18.55 -0.77
CA LYS A 197 10.71 -19.41 -0.44
C LYS A 197 11.46 -18.89 0.79
N MET A 198 11.50 -17.59 0.97
CA MET A 198 12.16 -16.92 2.10
C MET A 198 11.36 -17.10 3.40
N ASP A 199 10.04 -16.91 3.34
CA ASP A 199 9.12 -17.23 4.42
C ASP A 199 7.87 -17.98 3.90
N PRO A 200 7.78 -19.30 4.10
CA PRO A 200 6.63 -20.10 3.70
C PRO A 200 5.30 -19.73 4.39
N ASN A 201 5.31 -18.89 5.43
CA ASN A 201 4.10 -18.39 6.08
C ASN A 201 3.65 -17.03 5.52
N GLN A 202 4.48 -16.38 4.71
CA GLN A 202 4.15 -15.12 4.09
C GLN A 202 3.04 -15.31 3.05
N ILE A 203 1.95 -14.56 3.20
CA ILE A 203 0.77 -14.67 2.34
C ILE A 203 0.96 -13.91 1.03
N MET A 204 1.53 -12.70 1.09
CA MET A 204 1.70 -11.85 -0.07
C MET A 204 2.74 -10.75 0.13
N GLU A 205 3.11 -10.13 -0.98
CA GLU A 205 3.71 -8.80 -1.07
C GLU A 205 2.70 -7.82 -1.68
N VAL A 206 2.77 -6.55 -1.28
CA VAL A 206 1.81 -5.51 -1.68
C VAL A 206 2.53 -4.29 -2.24
N TYR A 207 2.19 -3.88 -3.45
CA TYR A 207 2.75 -2.71 -4.11
C TYR A 207 1.64 -1.74 -4.48
N LYS A 208 1.74 -0.49 -4.02
CA LYS A 208 0.71 0.54 -4.22
C LYS A 208 1.25 1.66 -5.08
N ASN A 209 0.43 2.15 -6.01
CA ASN A 209 0.69 3.34 -6.80
C ASN A 209 -0.63 4.05 -7.09
N ASP A 210 -0.81 5.24 -6.51
CA ASP A 210 -2.06 6.01 -6.59
C ASP A 210 -3.31 5.15 -6.29
N ASN A 211 -4.18 4.96 -7.29
CA ASN A 211 -5.43 4.21 -7.19
C ASN A 211 -5.28 2.72 -7.57
N SER A 212 -4.06 2.25 -7.82
CA SER A 212 -3.76 0.88 -8.22
C SER A 212 -2.97 0.15 -7.14
N THR A 213 -3.29 -1.12 -6.93
CA THR A 213 -2.58 -2.00 -5.98
C THR A 213 -2.31 -3.36 -6.63
N ILE A 214 -1.07 -3.83 -6.55
CA ILE A 214 -0.68 -5.19 -6.92
C ILE A 214 -0.59 -6.02 -5.65
N LEU A 215 -1.20 -7.20 -5.67
CA LEU A 215 -1.07 -8.24 -4.66
C LEU A 215 -0.34 -9.43 -5.29
N GLU A 216 0.91 -9.64 -4.88
CA GLU A 216 1.74 -10.78 -5.26
C GLU A 216 1.57 -11.86 -4.19
N ILE A 217 0.80 -12.90 -4.49
CA ILE A 217 0.30 -13.86 -3.51
C ILE A 217 1.13 -15.15 -3.58
N SER A 218 1.38 -15.71 -2.40
CA SER A 218 1.99 -17.03 -2.24
C SER A 218 1.17 -18.11 -2.96
N THR A 219 1.85 -19.01 -3.66
CA THR A 219 1.23 -20.24 -4.18
C THR A 219 0.85 -21.21 -3.06
N ASN A 220 1.37 -20.97 -1.85
CA ASN A 220 1.22 -21.82 -0.69
C ASN A 220 1.67 -23.27 -0.99
N SER A 221 2.76 -23.41 -1.74
CA SER A 221 3.31 -24.70 -2.19
C SER A 221 3.66 -25.65 -1.05
N LYS A 222 3.90 -25.11 0.15
CA LYS A 222 4.17 -25.88 1.39
C LYS A 222 2.93 -26.18 2.23
N GLY A 223 1.75 -25.69 1.85
CA GLY A 223 0.50 -25.89 2.57
C GLY A 223 0.52 -25.37 4.01
N LYS A 224 1.21 -24.24 4.25
CA LYS A 224 1.36 -23.63 5.57
C LYS A 224 0.26 -22.63 5.91
N ILE A 225 -0.40 -22.10 4.88
CA ILE A 225 -1.43 -21.07 4.99
C ILE A 225 -2.77 -21.71 4.58
N SER A 226 -3.89 -21.31 5.19
CA SER A 226 -5.21 -21.77 4.75
C SER A 226 -5.78 -20.88 3.63
N ASN A 227 -6.59 -21.43 2.72
CA ASN A 227 -7.27 -20.63 1.69
C ASN A 227 -8.22 -19.58 2.29
N VAL A 228 -8.72 -19.80 3.51
CA VAL A 228 -9.51 -18.82 4.25
C VAL A 228 -8.67 -17.63 4.67
N ASP A 229 -7.45 -17.87 5.16
CA ASP A 229 -6.54 -16.79 5.55
C ASP A 229 -6.02 -16.01 4.34
N ILE A 230 -5.74 -16.71 3.23
CA ILE A 230 -5.40 -16.07 1.96
C ILE A 230 -6.53 -15.12 1.52
N LEU A 231 -7.77 -15.61 1.44
CA LEU A 231 -8.91 -14.79 1.00
C LEU A 231 -9.17 -13.58 1.92
N LYS A 232 -9.11 -13.78 3.24
CA LYS A 232 -9.28 -12.69 4.21
C LYS A 232 -8.20 -11.62 4.05
N THR A 233 -6.95 -12.04 3.84
CA THR A 233 -5.83 -11.12 3.66
C THR A 233 -5.94 -10.36 2.35
N ILE A 234 -6.39 -11.03 1.27
CA ILE A 234 -6.73 -10.37 0.00
C ILE A 234 -7.75 -9.26 0.28
N ILE A 235 -8.93 -9.60 0.82
CA ILE A 235 -10.02 -8.64 1.01
C ILE A 235 -9.61 -7.47 1.92
N LEU A 236 -8.83 -7.72 2.98
CA LEU A 236 -8.31 -6.66 3.85
C LEU A 236 -7.44 -5.63 3.10
N ASN A 237 -6.69 -6.06 2.08
CA ASN A 237 -5.86 -5.17 1.26
C ASN A 237 -6.61 -4.53 0.09
N LEU A 238 -7.85 -4.94 -0.15
CA LEU A 238 -8.72 -4.40 -1.19
C LEU A 238 -9.69 -3.31 -0.66
N GLU A 239 -9.86 -3.17 0.66
CA GLU A 239 -10.65 -2.11 1.31
C GLU A 239 -9.92 -0.75 1.27
#